data_AF-A0A0D3LFG6-F1
#
_entry.id   AF-A0A0D3LFG6-F1
#
_cell.length_a   1.000
_cell.length_b   1.000
_cell.length_c   1.000
_cell.angle_alpha   90.00
_cell.angle_beta   90.00
_cell.angle_gamma   90.00
#
_symmetry.space_group_name_H-M   'P 1'
#
loop_
_entity.id
_entity.type
_entity.pdbx_description
1 polymer ?
#
loop_
_entity_poly.entity_id
_entity_poly.type
_entity_poly.pdbx_seq_one_letter_code
_entity_poly.pdbx_strand_id
1 'polypeptide(L)' 'MGGGMRLIISLVMVVGSPIAYFSISEYNPLTEEEQRISMTAEQEIALGLQAAPEMAQQYASMMPSHLNVKLL' A
#
# COMPACT_ATOMS: atom_id res chain seq x y z
N MET A 1 -9.11 28.45 22.83
CA MET A 1 -7.80 27.82 23.08
C MET A 1 -7.75 26.50 22.29
N GLY A 2 -7.12 26.50 21.10
CA GLY A 2 -7.08 25.28 20.25
C GLY A 2 -5.94 25.23 19.22
N GLY A 3 -5.13 26.29 19.14
CA GLY A 3 -4.01 26.37 18.19
C GLY A 3 -2.79 25.56 18.61
N GLY A 4 -2.50 25.48 19.91
CA GLY A 4 -1.29 24.82 20.43
C GLY A 4 -1.20 23.33 20.07
N MET A 5 -2.31 22.59 20.17
CA MET A 5 -2.33 21.16 19.84
C MET A 5 -2.05 20.91 18.35
N ARG A 6 -2.58 21.77 17.46
CA ARG A 6 -2.33 21.66 16.01
C ARG A 6 -0.85 21.87 15.67
N LEU A 7 -0.19 22.82 16.35
CA LEU A 7 1.24 23.06 16.18
C LEU A 7 2.09 21.87 16.62
N ILE A 8 1.73 21.23 17.74
CA ILE A 8 2.43 20.03 18.24
C ILE A 8 2.29 18.88 17.23
N ILE A 9 1.08 18.61 16.74
CA ILE A 9 0.84 17.53 15.77
C ILE A 9 1.62 17.78 14.47
N SER A 10 1.59 19.00 13.94
CA SER A 10 2.35 19.36 12.74
C SER A 10 3.85 19.22 12.95
N LEU A 11 4.38 19.60 14.12
CA LEU A 11 5.80 19.47 14.44
C LEU A 11 6.23 18.00 14.50
N VAL A 12 5.42 17.14 15.12
CA VAL A 12 5.69 15.70 15.19
C VAL A 12 5.68 15.06 13.80
N MET A 13 4.76 15.44 12.92
CA MET A 13 4.73 14.93 11.53
C MET A 13 5.94 15.37 10.72
N VAL A 14 6.33 16.65 10.80
CA VAL A 14 7.48 17.20 10.08
C VAL A 14 8.79 16.54 10.50
N VAL A 15 8.95 16.26 11.80
CA VAL A 15 10.16 15.62 12.33
C VAL A 15 10.12 14.08 12.18
N GLY A 16 8.95 13.47 12.35
CA GLY A 16 8.78 12.01 12.27
C GLY A 16 8.84 11.44 10.86
N SER A 17 8.33 12.17 9.86
CA SER A 17 8.32 11.74 8.45
C SER A 17 9.72 11.44 7.88
N PRO A 18 10.74 12.31 8.01
CA PRO A 18 12.08 12.00 7.51
C PRO A 18 12.72 10.82 8.25
N ILE A 19 12.52 10.71 9.57
CA ILE A 19 13.05 9.56 10.34
C ILE A 19 12.44 8.25 9.85
N ALA A 20 11.12 8.21 9.65
CA ALA A 20 10.44 7.04 9.10
C ALA A 20 10.93 6.74 7.67
N TYR A 21 11.05 7.75 6.81
CA TYR A 21 11.48 7.58 5.41
C TYR A 21 12.85 6.94 5.25
N PHE A 22 13.81 7.28 6.12
CA PHE A 22 15.15 6.67 6.09
C PHE A 22 15.24 5.31 6.76
N SER A 23 14.20 4.87 7.47
CA SER A 23 14.18 3.60 8.19
C SER A 23 13.51 2.45 7.42
N ILE A 24 12.91 2.70 6.24
CA ILE A 24 12.15 1.70 5.47
C ILE A 24 13.03 1.10 4.36
N SER A 25 14.27 0.74 4.66
CA SER A 25 15.09 -0.06 3.75
C SER A 25 14.96 -1.53 4.12
N GLU A 26 14.55 -2.37 3.17
CA GLU A 26 14.44 -3.82 3.35
C GLU A 26 15.35 -4.52 2.32
N TYR A 27 16.28 -5.33 2.79
CA TYR A 27 17.19 -6.08 1.92
C TYR A 27 16.44 -7.24 1.29
N ASN A 28 16.43 -7.33 -0.05
CA ASN A 28 15.78 -8.43 -0.76
C ASN A 28 16.81 -9.53 -1.08
N PRO A 29 16.79 -10.69 -0.37
CA PRO A 29 17.75 -11.76 -0.60
C PRO A 29 17.55 -12.50 -1.92
N LEU A 30 16.43 -12.28 -2.64
CA LEU A 30 16.15 -12.91 -3.94
C LEU A 30 16.85 -12.18 -5.09
N THR A 31 16.98 -10.85 -5.00
CA THR A 31 17.59 -9.99 -6.03
C THR A 31 18.95 -9.43 -5.61
N GLU A 32 19.36 -9.68 -4.36
CA GLU A 32 20.63 -9.22 -3.75
C GLU A 32 20.78 -7.70 -3.68
N GLU A 33 19.67 -6.95 -3.74
CA GLU A 33 19.66 -5.50 -3.70
C GLU A 33 18.82 -4.94 -2.53
N GLU A 34 19.21 -3.74 -2.06
CA GLU A 34 18.44 -2.95 -1.11
C GLU A 34 17.26 -2.31 -1.84
N GLN A 35 16.15 -3.05 -1.93
CA GLN A 35 14.97 -2.58 -2.62
C GLN A 35 14.08 -1.81 -1.64
N ARG A 36 13.74 -0.57 -2.01
CA ARG A 36 12.67 0.17 -1.35
C ARG A 36 11.35 -0.43 -1.78
N ILE A 37 10.97 -1.52 -1.13
CA ILE A 37 9.64 -2.09 -1.27
C ILE A 37 8.69 -1.10 -0.59
N SER A 38 7.98 -0.30 -1.40
CA SER A 38 7.02 0.68 -0.86
C SER A 38 5.77 0.04 -0.26
N MET A 39 5.56 -1.26 -0.51
CA MET A 39 4.36 -2.01 -0.15
C MET A 39 4.71 -3.47 0.15
N THR A 40 4.46 -3.95 1.37
CA THR A 40 4.75 -5.34 1.74
C THR A 40 3.88 -6.31 0.94
N ALA A 41 4.28 -7.58 0.83
CA ALA A 41 3.49 -8.60 0.14
C ALA A 41 2.05 -8.71 0.69
N GLU A 42 1.88 -8.54 2.00
CA GLU A 42 0.56 -8.53 2.64
C GLU A 42 -0.27 -7.30 2.25
N GLN A 43 0.37 -6.13 2.11
CA GLN A 43 -0.31 -4.94 1.61
C GLN A 43 -0.70 -5.08 0.14
N GLU A 44 0.13 -5.73 -0.68
CA GLU A 44 -0.20 -6.03 -2.08
C GLU A 44 -1.43 -6.94 -2.18
N ILE A 45 -1.48 -8.01 -1.37
CA ILE A 45 -2.64 -8.90 -1.29
C ILE A 45 -3.89 -8.14 -0.84
N ALA A 46 -3.77 -7.28 0.17
CA ALA A 46 -4.89 -6.48 0.67
C ALA A 46 -5.37 -5.46 -0.38
N LEU A 47 -4.46 -4.84 -1.13
CA LEU A 47 -4.77 -3.93 -2.23
C LEU A 47 -5.47 -4.69 -3.37
N GLY A 48 -4.97 -5.88 -3.74
CA GLY A 48 -5.57 -6.74 -4.75
C GLY A 48 -6.97 -7.21 -4.38
N LEU A 49 -7.19 -7.59 -3.11
CA LEU A 49 -8.51 -7.98 -2.61
C LEU A 49 -9.52 -6.82 -2.64
N GLN A 50 -9.07 -5.60 -2.34
CA GLN A 50 -9.90 -4.40 -2.42
C GLN A 50 -10.19 -3.99 -3.86
N ALA A 51 -9.22 -4.14 -4.77
CA ALA A 51 -9.37 -3.82 -6.18
C ALA A 51 -10.19 -4.87 -6.96
N ALA A 52 -10.19 -6.14 -6.51
CA ALA A 52 -10.90 -7.24 -7.16
C ALA A 52 -12.39 -6.96 -7.50
N PRO A 53 -13.24 -6.45 -6.57
CA PRO A 53 -14.63 -6.15 -6.88
C PRO A 53 -14.79 -4.99 -7.88
N GLU A 54 -13.96 -3.96 -7.80
CA GLU A 54 -14.01 -2.82 -8.72
C GLU A 54 -13.56 -3.23 -10.12
N MET A 55 -12.50 -4.03 -10.23
CA MET A 55 -12.04 -4.60 -11.50
C MET A 55 -13.11 -5.53 -12.10
N ALA A 56 -13.79 -6.33 -11.28
CA ALA A 56 -14.91 -7.14 -11.73
C ALA A 56 -16.05 -6.29 -12.29
N GLN A 57 -16.37 -5.14 -11.69
CA GLN A 57 -17.43 -4.26 -12.18
C GLN A 57 -17.04 -3.53 -13.48
N GLN A 58 -15.81 -3.02 -13.57
CA GLN A 58 -15.32 -2.25 -14.71
C GLN A 58 -15.04 -3.12 -15.94
N TYR A 59 -14.57 -4.35 -15.72
CA TYR A 59 -14.20 -5.28 -16.78
C TYR A 59 -15.19 -6.44 -16.96
N ALA A 60 -16.31 -6.47 -16.23
CA ALA A 60 -17.35 -7.51 -16.35
C ALA A 60 -17.81 -7.76 -17.80
N SER A 61 -17.87 -6.71 -18.63
CA SER A 61 -18.28 -6.81 -20.04
C SER A 61 -17.16 -7.29 -20.99
N MET A 62 -15.90 -7.25 -20.54
CA MET A 62 -14.72 -7.68 -21.30
C MET A 62 -14.17 -9.03 -20.83
N MET A 63 -14.68 -9.55 -19.71
CA MET A 63 -14.25 -10.84 -19.17
C MET A 63 -14.68 -11.98 -20.10
N PRO A 64 -13.73 -12.79 -20.61
CA PRO A 64 -14.08 -13.95 -21.40
C PRO A 64 -14.83 -14.95 -20.51
N SER A 65 -15.90 -15.53 -21.07
CA SER A 65 -16.91 -16.36 -20.40
C SER A 65 -16.42 -17.64 -19.70
N HIS A 66 -15.10 -17.88 -19.65
CA HIS A 66 -14.49 -19.06 -19.05
C HIS A 66 -13.72 -18.79 -17.75
N LEU A 67 -13.60 -17.54 -17.30
CA LEU A 67 -12.97 -17.26 -16.00
C LEU A 67 -14.05 -17.26 -14.90
N ASN A 68 -14.34 -18.45 -14.38
CA ASN A 68 -15.12 -18.63 -13.17
C ASN A 68 -14.43 -17.86 -12.03
N VAL A 69 -14.99 -16.71 -11.66
CA VAL A 69 -14.57 -15.87 -10.52
C VAL A 69 -14.84 -16.54 -9.15
N LYS A 70 -15.01 -17.86 -9.13
CA LYS A 70 -15.44 -18.68 -7.99
C LYS A 70 -14.28 -19.50 -7.40
N LEU A 71 -13.09 -18.91 -7.36
CA LEU A 71 -11.87 -19.52 -6.81
C LEU A 71 -11.32 -18.79 -5.57
N LEU A 72 -12.21 -18.11 -4.84
CA LEU A 72 -12.05 -17.77 -3.43
C LEU A 72 -13.27 -18.30 -2.66
#